data_AF-A0A2V2MYX2-F1
#
_entry.id   AF-A0A2V2MYX2-F1
#
_cell.length_a   1.000
_cell.length_b   1.000
_cell.length_c   1.000
_cell.angle_alpha   90.00
_cell.angle_beta   90.00
_cell.angle_gamma   90.00
#
_symmetry.space_group_name_H-M   'P 1'
#
loop_
_entity.id
_entity.type
_entity.pdbx_description
1 polymer ?
#
loop_
_entity_poly.entity_id
_entity_poly.type
_entity_poly.pdbx_seq_one_letter_code
_entity_poly.pdbx_strand_id
1 'polypeptide(L)'
;MHINPRSLMTAGFAGGFILLIISFVADFATQFVTPYSIFEVPGMRSISDPVMMLYFVYPFIFAFIAAIIWQIIRGSLPENQKSAAWQFAGILFILVIVPNIWVMYTSMLYPTGFYISNILTGVIGYPAIGYLNARFNRGK
;
A
#
# COMPACT_ATOMS: atom_id res chain seq x y z
N MET A 1 -3.70 25.54 -1.29
CA MET A 1 -4.00 24.12 -0.96
C MET A 1 -3.78 23.94 0.54
N HIS A 2 -4.81 23.56 1.31
CA HIS A 2 -4.69 23.45 2.77
C HIS A 2 -4.64 21.98 3.19
N ILE A 3 -3.50 21.54 3.71
CA ILE A 3 -3.34 20.20 4.28
C ILE A 3 -3.93 20.20 5.69
N ASN A 4 -4.82 19.27 5.99
CA ASN A 4 -5.32 19.05 7.35
C ASN A 4 -4.37 18.10 8.09
N PRO A 5 -3.60 18.57 9.08
CA PRO A 5 -2.57 17.77 9.75
C PRO A 5 -3.18 16.65 10.61
N ARG A 6 -4.34 16.87 11.24
CA ARG A 6 -5.01 15.83 12.04
C ARG A 6 -5.45 14.67 11.17
N SER A 7 -6.08 14.97 10.05
CA SER A 7 -6.53 13.93 9.13
C SER A 7 -5.36 13.20 8.46
N LEU A 8 -4.29 13.92 8.13
CA LEU A 8 -3.05 13.33 7.64
C LEU A 8 -2.45 12.33 8.65
N MET A 9 -2.36 12.72 9.93
CA MET A 9 -1.81 11.84 10.98
C MET A 9 -2.66 10.59 11.18
N THR A 10 -3.98 10.76 11.28
CA THR A 10 -4.91 9.62 11.44
C THR A 10 -4.85 8.68 10.23
N ALA A 11 -4.90 9.23 9.01
CA ALA A 11 -4.86 8.43 7.78
C ALA A 11 -3.50 7.75 7.57
N GLY A 12 -2.39 8.43 7.92
CA GLY A 12 -1.04 7.89 7.82
C GLY A 12 -0.79 6.73 8.78
N PHE A 13 -1.06 6.90 10.08
CA PHE A 13 -0.86 5.83 11.06
C PHE A 13 -1.85 4.68 10.89
N ALA A 14 -3.15 4.97 10.83
CA ALA A 14 -4.14 3.91 10.66
C ALA A 14 -3.98 3.21 9.31
N GLY A 15 -3.64 3.95 8.26
CA GLY A 15 -3.36 3.38 6.95
C GLY A 15 -2.11 2.50 6.95
N GLY A 16 -1.05 2.92 7.65
CA GLY A 16 0.16 2.13 7.80
C GLY A 16 -0.09 0.78 8.47
N PHE A 17 -0.85 0.77 9.57
CA PHE A 17 -1.27 -0.47 10.23
C PHE A 17 -2.15 -1.34 9.33
N ILE A 18 -3.12 -0.76 8.63
CA ILE A 18 -3.98 -1.49 7.70
C ILE A 18 -3.15 -2.16 6.60
N LEU A 19 -2.23 -1.42 5.97
CA LEU A 19 -1.39 -1.97 4.90
C LEU A 19 -0.42 -3.03 5.43
N LEU A 20 0.16 -2.83 6.61
CA LEU A 20 1.04 -3.81 7.24
C LEU A 20 0.30 -5.13 7.53
N ILE A 21 -0.92 -5.04 8.08
CA ILE A 21 -1.74 -6.24 8.34
C ILE A 21 -2.10 -6.91 7.01
N ILE A 22 -2.53 -6.15 6.01
CA ILE A 22 -2.91 -6.68 4.71
C ILE A 22 -1.72 -7.34 4.01
N SER A 23 -0.51 -6.78 4.10
CA SER A 23 0.68 -7.40 3.50
C SER A 23 0.99 -8.74 4.15
N PHE A 24 0.92 -8.84 5.49
CA PHE A 24 1.09 -10.13 6.18
C PHE A 24 0.01 -11.15 5.79
N VAL A 25 -1.25 -10.72 5.69
CA VAL A 25 -2.35 -11.60 5.28
C VAL A 25 -2.18 -12.04 3.83
N ALA A 26 -1.75 -11.15 2.93
CA ALA A 26 -1.46 -11.48 1.54
C ALA A 26 -0.31 -12.47 1.42
N ASP A 27 0.81 -12.22 2.12
CA ASP A 27 1.96 -13.14 2.16
C ASP A 27 1.58 -14.51 2.72
N PHE A 28 0.76 -14.55 3.77
CA PHE A 28 0.28 -15.80 4.35
C PHE A 28 -0.62 -16.54 3.36
N ALA A 29 -1.55 -15.83 2.70
CA ALA A 29 -2.47 -16.41 1.73
C ALA A 29 -1.73 -16.99 0.50
N THR A 30 -0.70 -16.32 -0.01
CA THR A 30 0.06 -16.78 -1.18
C THR A 30 0.93 -17.99 -0.86
N GLN A 31 1.44 -18.10 0.35
CA GLN A 31 2.26 -19.23 0.77
C GLN A 31 1.51 -20.57 0.74
N PHE A 32 0.17 -20.59 0.84
CA PHE A 32 -0.62 -21.82 0.68
C PHE A 32 -0.57 -22.42 -0.72
N VAL A 33 -0.36 -21.58 -1.75
CA VAL A 33 -0.40 -22.00 -3.16
C VAL A 33 0.99 -22.04 -3.75
N THR A 34 1.83 -21.08 -3.37
CA THR A 34 3.19 -20.88 -3.88
C THR A 34 4.10 -20.51 -2.70
N PRO A 35 4.64 -21.51 -1.98
CA PRO A 35 5.49 -21.28 -0.83
C PRO A 35 6.74 -20.47 -1.20
N TYR A 36 7.07 -19.47 -0.38
CA TYR A 36 8.35 -18.75 -0.43
C TYR A 36 8.65 -18.19 0.95
N SER A 37 9.93 -17.91 1.21
CA SER A 37 10.36 -17.18 2.40
C SER A 37 10.68 -15.75 2.03
N ILE A 38 10.00 -14.78 2.65
CA ILE A 38 10.26 -13.36 2.40
C ILE A 38 11.69 -12.95 2.77
N PHE A 39 12.29 -13.66 3.72
CA PHE A 39 13.66 -13.43 4.18
C PHE A 39 14.72 -14.03 3.25
N GLU A 40 14.31 -14.86 2.30
CA GLU A 40 15.18 -15.49 1.30
C GLU A 40 15.00 -14.87 -0.10
N VAL A 41 14.09 -13.89 -0.24
CA VAL A 41 13.91 -13.17 -1.51
C VAL A 41 15.21 -12.45 -1.85
N PRO A 42 15.77 -12.65 -3.06
CA PRO A 42 17.01 -11.99 -3.46
C PRO A 42 16.97 -10.48 -3.27
N GLY A 43 18.07 -9.88 -2.80
CA GLY A 43 18.14 -8.43 -2.56
C GLY A 43 17.52 -7.95 -1.24
N MET A 44 16.87 -8.82 -0.46
CA MET A 44 16.47 -8.51 0.91
C MET A 44 17.69 -8.49 1.84
N ARG A 45 17.68 -7.57 2.82
CA ARG A 45 18.68 -7.53 3.89
C ARG A 45 18.42 -8.65 4.90
N SER A 46 19.49 -9.10 5.57
CA SER A 46 19.38 -10.06 6.67
C SER A 46 18.45 -9.53 7.77
N ILE A 47 17.69 -10.40 8.42
CA ILE A 47 16.84 -10.05 9.58
C ILE A 47 17.67 -9.53 10.77
N SER A 48 18.94 -9.89 10.83
CA SER A 48 19.88 -9.38 11.85
C SER A 48 20.39 -7.96 11.54
N ASP A 49 20.13 -7.43 10.34
CA ASP A 49 20.50 -6.07 9.98
C ASP A 49 19.47 -5.08 10.55
N PRO A 50 19.84 -4.11 11.40
CA PRO A 50 18.90 -3.16 11.97
C PRO A 50 18.17 -2.31 10.92
N VAL A 51 18.76 -2.13 9.73
CA VAL A 51 18.11 -1.41 8.62
C VAL A 51 16.92 -2.20 8.06
N MET A 52 16.87 -3.52 8.25
CA MET A 52 15.74 -4.35 7.84
C MET A 52 14.43 -3.93 8.53
N MET A 53 14.49 -3.25 9.68
CA MET A 53 13.29 -2.69 10.32
C MET A 53 12.54 -1.68 9.43
N LEU A 54 13.24 -0.97 8.53
CA LEU A 54 12.61 -0.02 7.62
C LEU A 54 11.62 -0.68 6.65
N TYR A 55 11.78 -1.98 6.37
CA TYR A 55 10.81 -2.77 5.62
C TYR A 55 9.41 -2.70 6.25
N PHE A 56 9.32 -2.79 7.59
CA PHE A 56 8.05 -2.71 8.32
C PHE A 56 7.54 -1.28 8.51
N VAL A 57 8.40 -0.28 8.31
CA VAL A 57 8.04 1.14 8.33
C VAL A 57 7.48 1.60 6.98
N TYR A 58 7.85 0.92 5.89
CA TYR A 58 7.42 1.26 4.53
C TYR A 58 5.89 1.43 4.37
N PRO A 59 5.02 0.56 4.91
CA PRO A 59 3.56 0.74 4.85
C PRO A 59 3.09 2.07 5.42
N PHE A 60 3.73 2.57 6.49
CA PHE A 60 3.42 3.86 7.09
C PHE A 60 3.83 5.01 6.17
N ILE A 61 5.06 4.97 5.64
CA ILE A 61 5.54 5.98 4.70
C ILE A 61 4.58 6.07 3.50
N PHE A 62 4.22 4.91 2.94
CA PHE A 62 3.28 4.84 1.83
C PHE A 62 1.90 5.41 2.21
N ALA A 63 1.35 5.05 3.37
CA ALA A 63 0.06 5.56 3.83
C ALA A 63 0.05 7.08 4.04
N PHE A 64 1.14 7.65 4.57
CA PHE A 64 1.30 9.10 4.69
C PHE A 64 1.35 9.78 3.31
N ILE A 65 2.12 9.24 2.37
CA ILE A 65 2.18 9.75 1.00
C ILE A 65 0.80 9.67 0.33
N ALA A 66 0.11 8.53 0.45
CA ALA A 66 -1.23 8.34 -0.09
C ALA A 66 -2.22 9.36 0.51
N ALA A 67 -2.15 9.63 1.82
CA ALA A 67 -2.98 10.63 2.46
C ALA A 67 -2.70 12.06 1.97
N ILE A 68 -1.43 12.40 1.71
CA ILE A 68 -1.06 13.68 1.09
C ILE A 68 -1.66 13.77 -0.33
N ILE A 69 -1.46 12.75 -1.16
CA ILE A 69 -1.97 12.70 -2.53
C ILE A 69 -3.49 12.83 -2.52
N TRP A 70 -4.19 12.14 -1.62
CA TRP A 70 -5.64 12.29 -1.46
C TRP A 70 -6.03 13.75 -1.23
N GLN A 71 -5.34 14.46 -0.32
CA GLN A 71 -5.65 15.86 -0.04
C GLN A 71 -5.36 16.80 -1.22
N ILE A 72 -4.40 16.45 -2.09
CA ILE A 72 -4.13 17.18 -3.34
C ILE A 72 -5.29 17.00 -4.32
N ILE A 73 -5.73 15.76 -4.54
CA ILE A 73 -6.63 15.44 -5.65
C ILE A 73 -8.11 15.29 -5.26
N ARG A 74 -8.46 15.38 -3.97
CA ARG A 74 -9.83 15.16 -3.48
C ARG A 74 -10.89 16.03 -4.16
N GLY A 75 -10.53 17.22 -4.64
CA GLY A 75 -11.43 18.11 -5.37
C GLY A 75 -11.84 17.59 -6.75
N SER A 76 -11.06 16.65 -7.29
CA SER A 76 -11.32 15.97 -8.56
C SER A 76 -11.92 14.57 -8.38
N LEU A 77 -12.10 14.11 -7.13
CA LEU A 77 -12.71 12.83 -6.82
C LEU A 77 -14.23 12.96 -6.65
N PRO A 78 -15.01 11.89 -6.93
CA PRO A 78 -16.46 11.88 -6.76
C PRO A 78 -16.95 12.30 -5.38
N GLU A 79 -18.11 12.94 -5.33
CA GLU A 79 -18.76 13.30 -4.06
C GLU A 79 -19.30 12.09 -3.28
N ASN A 80 -19.40 10.91 -3.89
CA ASN A 80 -19.77 9.68 -3.19
C ASN A 80 -18.53 9.00 -2.55
N GLN A 81 -18.62 8.63 -1.28
CA GLN A 81 -17.47 8.10 -0.51
C GLN A 81 -16.91 6.82 -1.13
N LYS A 82 -17.78 5.87 -1.49
CA LYS A 82 -17.37 4.59 -2.08
C LYS A 82 -16.71 4.81 -3.43
N SER A 83 -17.32 5.65 -4.27
CA SER A 83 -16.80 5.93 -5.61
C SER A 83 -15.43 6.62 -5.56
N ALA A 84 -15.26 7.62 -4.67
CA ALA A 84 -13.97 8.27 -4.46
C ALA A 84 -12.89 7.32 -3.95
N ALA A 85 -13.24 6.44 -3.01
CA ALA A 85 -12.32 5.43 -2.48
C ALA A 85 -11.82 4.48 -3.59
N TRP A 86 -12.73 3.95 -4.41
CA TRP A 86 -12.38 3.06 -5.51
C TRP A 86 -11.59 3.74 -6.63
N GLN A 87 -11.96 4.97 -7.00
CA GLN A 87 -11.22 5.72 -8.00
C GLN A 87 -9.80 6.03 -7.52
N PHE A 88 -9.65 6.42 -6.25
CA PHE A 88 -8.33 6.62 -5.65
C PHE A 88 -7.50 5.33 -5.59
N ALA A 89 -8.13 4.22 -5.21
CA ALA A 89 -7.48 2.91 -5.20
C ALA A 89 -6.99 2.52 -6.61
N GLY A 90 -7.80 2.76 -7.65
CA GLY A 90 -7.40 2.54 -9.03
C GLY A 90 -6.20 3.39 -9.45
N ILE A 91 -6.17 4.66 -9.04
CA ILE A 91 -5.01 5.54 -9.26
C ILE A 91 -3.77 4.96 -8.59
N LEU A 92 -3.84 4.59 -7.31
CA LEU A 92 -2.70 3.99 -6.60
C LEU A 92 -2.26 2.67 -7.24
N PHE A 93 -3.20 1.83 -7.68
CA PHE A 93 -2.89 0.55 -8.31
C PHE A 93 -2.12 0.75 -9.63
N ILE A 94 -2.59 1.65 -10.48
CA ILE A 94 -1.94 1.96 -11.76
C ILE A 94 -0.57 2.60 -11.54
N LEU A 95 -0.44 3.50 -10.56
CA LEU A 95 0.81 4.24 -10.34
C LEU A 95 1.86 3.43 -9.58
N VAL A 96 1.46 2.46 -8.77
CA VAL A 96 2.37 1.76 -7.86
C VAL A 96 2.50 0.29 -8.21
N ILE A 97 1.40 -0.45 -8.35
CA ILE A 97 1.46 -1.89 -8.60
C ILE A 97 1.92 -2.17 -10.01
N VAL A 98 1.31 -1.56 -11.03
CA VAL A 98 1.65 -1.86 -12.43
C VAL A 98 3.15 -1.65 -12.71
N PRO A 99 3.77 -0.52 -12.34
CA PRO A 99 5.21 -0.33 -12.53
C PRO A 99 6.05 -1.27 -11.67
N ASN A 100 5.66 -1.53 -10.42
CA ASN A 100 6.39 -2.42 -9.52
C ASN A 100 6.42 -3.85 -10.07
N ILE A 101 5.26 -4.42 -10.44
CA ILE A 101 5.18 -5.77 -11.03
C ILE A 101 5.99 -5.83 -12.33
N TRP A 102 5.91 -4.80 -13.17
CA TRP A 102 6.70 -4.73 -14.40
C TRP A 102 8.20 -4.84 -14.10
N VAL A 103 8.73 -3.98 -13.22
CA VAL A 103 10.16 -3.99 -12.85
C VAL A 103 10.56 -5.32 -12.22
N MET A 104 9.74 -5.88 -11.32
CA MET A 104 10.04 -7.18 -10.74
C MET A 104 10.06 -8.29 -11.79
N TYR A 105 9.16 -8.24 -12.78
CA TYR A 105 9.07 -9.27 -13.81
C TYR A 105 10.23 -9.18 -14.80
N THR A 106 10.65 -7.97 -15.17
CA THR A 106 11.72 -7.76 -16.16
C THR A 106 13.12 -7.83 -15.57
N SER A 107 13.28 -7.59 -14.26
CA SER A 107 14.60 -7.27 -13.71
C SER A 107 14.92 -7.97 -12.38
N MET A 108 13.97 -8.69 -11.77
CA MET A 108 14.20 -9.37 -10.49
C MET A 108 13.93 -10.87 -10.62
N LEU A 109 14.80 -11.69 -10.02
CA LEU A 109 14.61 -13.13 -9.91
C LEU A 109 13.81 -13.47 -8.64
N TYR A 110 12.61 -12.90 -8.52
CA TYR A 110 11.77 -13.11 -7.34
C TYR A 110 10.91 -14.38 -7.51
N PRO A 111 10.46 -14.99 -6.41
CA PRO A 111 9.55 -16.13 -6.49
C PRO A 111 8.14 -15.67 -6.87
N THR A 112 7.41 -16.47 -7.65
CA THR A 112 6.04 -16.16 -8.13
C THR A 112 5.10 -15.73 -7.00
N GLY A 113 5.17 -16.38 -5.84
CA GLY A 113 4.36 -16.04 -4.67
C GLY A 113 4.55 -14.60 -4.17
N PHE A 114 5.75 -14.05 -4.31
CA PHE A 114 6.04 -12.66 -3.94
C PHE A 114 5.33 -11.66 -4.88
N TYR A 115 5.28 -11.95 -6.18
CA TYR A 115 4.51 -11.12 -7.13
C TYR A 115 3.03 -11.14 -6.81
N ILE A 116 2.47 -12.33 -6.56
CA ILE A 116 1.05 -12.50 -6.25
C ILE A 116 0.73 -11.75 -4.95
N SER A 117 1.59 -11.84 -3.93
CA SER A 117 1.37 -11.14 -2.65
C SER A 117 1.34 -9.63 -2.83
N ASN A 118 2.27 -9.09 -3.63
CA ASN A 118 2.28 -7.66 -3.95
C ASN A 118 0.99 -7.23 -4.67
N ILE A 119 0.52 -8.00 -5.65
CA ILE A 119 -0.75 -7.73 -6.34
C ILE A 119 -1.92 -7.76 -5.36
N LEU A 120 -2.03 -8.80 -4.52
CA LEU A 120 -3.10 -8.92 -3.52
C LEU A 120 -3.08 -7.76 -2.53
N THR A 121 -1.90 -7.37 -2.06
CA THR A 121 -1.71 -6.19 -1.21
C THR A 121 -2.22 -4.93 -1.88
N GLY A 122 -1.97 -4.74 -3.18
CA GLY A 122 -2.50 -3.62 -3.94
C GLY A 122 -4.02 -3.66 -4.13
N VAL A 123 -4.55 -4.82 -4.55
CA VAL A 123 -5.99 -5.02 -4.81
C VAL A 123 -6.84 -4.85 -3.55
N ILE A 124 -6.34 -5.27 -2.39
CA ILE A 124 -7.09 -5.21 -1.13
C ILE A 124 -6.73 -3.95 -0.33
N GLY A 125 -5.44 -3.66 -0.22
CA GLY A 125 -4.90 -2.57 0.59
C GLY A 125 -5.26 -1.19 0.06
N TYR A 126 -5.19 -0.96 -1.25
CA TYR A 126 -5.45 0.37 -1.78
C TYR A 126 -6.92 0.79 -1.69
N PRO A 127 -7.91 -0.09 -1.93
CA PRO A 127 -9.29 0.20 -1.56
C PRO A 127 -9.44 0.52 -0.07
N ALA A 128 -8.82 -0.25 0.83
CA ALA A 128 -8.90 0.01 2.27
C ALA A 128 -8.36 1.41 2.63
N ILE A 129 -7.20 1.78 2.07
CA ILE A 129 -6.62 3.14 2.20
C ILE A 129 -7.51 4.21 1.57
N GLY A 130 -8.11 3.94 0.41
CA GLY A 130 -9.05 4.84 -0.24
C GLY A 130 -10.27 5.10 0.64
N TYR A 131 -10.84 4.06 1.26
CA TYR A 131 -11.95 4.17 2.20
C TYR A 131 -11.59 4.96 3.45
N LEU A 132 -10.40 4.68 4.01
CA LEU A 132 -9.87 5.39 5.17
C LEU A 132 -9.76 6.89 4.87
N ASN A 133 -9.13 7.24 3.75
CA ASN A 133 -8.96 8.63 3.36
C ASN A 133 -10.29 9.30 3.03
N ALA A 134 -11.20 8.61 2.33
CA ALA A 134 -12.54 9.13 2.06
C ALA A 134 -13.34 9.40 3.34
N ARG A 135 -13.12 8.61 4.40
CA ARG A 135 -13.79 8.78 5.69
C ARG A 135 -13.22 9.95 6.49
N PHE A 136 -11.90 10.07 6.58
CA PHE A 136 -11.26 11.02 7.49
C PHE A 136 -10.88 12.35 6.85
N ASN A 137 -10.66 12.40 5.52
CA ASN A 137 -10.26 13.61 4.79
C ASN A 137 -11.44 14.33 4.11
N ARG A 138 -12.69 13.89 4.34
CA ARG A 138 -13.91 14.63 3.94
C ARG A 138 -14.22 15.74 4.94
N GLY A 139 -13.35 16.75 4.97
CA GLY A 139 -13.75 18.08 5.41
C GLY A 139 -14.15 18.89 4.18
N LYS A 140 -15.40 19.36 4.13
CA LYS A 140 -15.67 20.67 3.52
C LYS A 140 -15.01 21.72 4.40
#